data_AF-A0A932AS10-F1
#
_entry.id   AF-A0A932AS10-F1
#
_cell.length_a   1.000
_cell.length_b   1.000
_cell.length_c   1.000
_cell.angle_alpha   90.00
_cell.angle_beta   90.00
_cell.angle_gamma   90.00
#
_symmetry.space_group_name_H-M   'P 1'
#
loop_
_entity.id
_entity.type
_entity.pdbx_description
1 polymer ?
#
loop_
_entity_poly.entity_id
_entity_poly.type
_entity_poly.pdbx_seq_one_letter_code
_entity_poly.pdbx_strand_id
1 'polypeptide(L)'
;MPTVRTEVTEITTGLAMLGLGDLDWALAARPAELAGVTDAHWDRLAAARADAGYEPDFSTAWANGLAFLRAADGLRGRVPLRIEWKGPDKLPQVADVPADLRVDRVYLVSCKYLSKVLANLAPASLFDGPGVDGGSPRAGDWFAAVAPTELQDFFAAVRSDVGASALPALAADLDRPGRDLLKQSLARTLPPGAASAYESFVRAVGERSAARWAARLGDLAARERLLWRLLRLGGAPYFVLGSSAAGAMRLRIDTPWDWRQRYRLRAFEVWPEPAGQPVVRWQASVRDAQAGGDRTVRGHVEVRWSHGRFSGAPEAKVYLDTPHAAVPGYTELS
;
A
#
# COMPACT_ATOMS: atom_id res chain seq x y z
N MET A 1 14.33 10.85 -4.50
CA MET A 1 13.67 12.11 -4.07
C MET A 1 12.17 11.91 -4.16
N PRO A 2 11.37 12.41 -3.20
CA PRO A 2 9.92 12.40 -3.32
C PRO A 2 9.51 13.21 -4.57
N THR A 3 8.34 12.92 -5.13
CA THR A 3 7.80 13.81 -6.15
C THR A 3 7.39 15.14 -5.51
N VAL A 4 7.45 16.25 -6.25
CA VAL A 4 6.98 17.56 -5.76
C VAL A 4 5.55 17.45 -5.19
N ARG A 5 4.68 16.69 -5.84
CA ARG A 5 3.31 16.41 -5.37
C ARG A 5 3.26 15.71 -3.99
N THR A 6 4.21 14.83 -3.69
CA THR A 6 4.32 14.18 -2.38
C THR A 6 4.66 15.20 -1.30
N GLU A 7 5.65 16.07 -1.57
CA GLU A 7 6.04 17.14 -0.65
C GLU A 7 4.87 18.11 -0.42
N VAL A 8 4.20 18.54 -1.49
CA VAL A 8 3.01 19.40 -1.43
C VAL A 8 1.94 18.78 -0.53
N THR A 9 1.57 17.53 -0.77
CA THR A 9 0.45 16.93 -0.06
C THR A 9 0.75 16.58 1.40
N GLU A 10 1.95 16.11 1.72
CA GLU A 10 2.34 15.74 3.08
C GLU A 10 2.65 16.96 3.96
N ILE A 11 3.52 17.85 3.48
CA ILE A 11 3.99 19.00 4.28
C ILE A 11 2.85 19.99 4.49
N THR A 12 2.04 20.27 3.47
CA THR A 12 0.88 21.18 3.59
C THR A 12 -0.17 20.63 4.55
N THR A 13 -0.39 19.31 4.56
CA THR A 13 -1.29 18.68 5.54
C THR A 13 -0.80 18.93 6.97
N GLY A 14 0.51 18.76 7.22
CA GLY A 14 1.11 19.05 8.53
C GLY A 14 1.03 20.53 8.89
N LEU A 15 1.37 21.41 7.95
CA LEU A 15 1.35 22.87 8.15
C LEU A 15 -0.04 23.38 8.56
N ALA A 16 -1.09 22.88 7.91
CA ALA A 16 -2.47 23.24 8.24
C ALA A 16 -2.89 22.83 9.66
N MET A 17 -2.29 21.77 10.23
CA MET A 17 -2.55 21.35 11.60
C MET A 17 -2.05 22.35 12.65
N LEU A 18 -1.17 23.28 12.27
CA LEU A 18 -0.72 24.35 13.16
C LEU A 18 -1.75 25.49 13.27
N GLY A 19 -2.80 25.50 12.44
CA GLY A 19 -3.88 26.50 12.50
C GLY A 19 -3.41 27.92 12.15
N LEU A 20 -2.32 28.02 11.41
CA LEU A 20 -1.68 29.28 11.04
C LEU A 20 -2.43 29.93 9.88
N GLY A 21 -3.24 30.96 10.18
CA GLY A 21 -3.85 31.85 9.18
C GLY A 21 -4.36 31.14 7.92
N ASP A 22 -3.88 31.60 6.76
CA ASP A 22 -4.06 30.94 5.47
C ASP A 22 -2.77 30.24 4.99
N LEU A 23 -2.92 29.47 3.91
CA LEU A 23 -1.83 28.67 3.33
C LEU A 23 -0.62 29.51 2.93
N ASP A 24 -0.84 30.68 2.31
CA ASP A 24 0.24 31.51 1.78
C ASP A 24 1.05 32.14 2.91
N TRP A 25 0.36 32.59 3.96
CA TRP A 25 0.99 33.04 5.19
C TRP A 25 1.81 31.92 5.84
N ALA A 26 1.23 30.71 5.96
CA ALA A 26 1.89 29.60 6.64
C ALA A 26 3.14 29.12 5.89
N LEU A 27 3.12 29.11 4.55
CA LEU A 27 4.28 28.79 3.72
C LEU A 27 5.39 29.84 3.87
N ALA A 28 5.03 31.13 3.94
CA ALA A 28 5.99 32.20 4.17
C ALA A 28 6.62 32.15 5.57
N ALA A 29 5.84 31.76 6.58
CA ALA A 29 6.27 31.72 7.98
C ALA A 29 7.30 30.61 8.29
N ARG A 30 7.31 29.51 7.50
CA ARG A 30 8.23 28.36 7.67
C ARG A 30 8.40 27.93 9.15
N PRO A 31 7.30 27.55 9.82
CA PRO A 31 7.30 27.32 11.27
C PRO A 31 8.26 26.20 11.68
N ALA A 32 9.02 26.43 12.74
CA ALA A 32 10.00 25.47 13.28
C ALA A 32 9.34 24.24 13.91
N GLU A 33 8.05 24.33 14.24
CA GLU A 33 7.21 23.24 14.72
C GLU A 33 7.09 22.11 13.68
N LEU A 34 7.20 22.43 12.39
CA LEU A 34 7.19 21.45 11.30
C LEU A 34 8.62 20.97 11.00
N ALA A 35 9.06 19.96 11.74
CA ALA A 35 10.39 19.39 11.65
C ALA A 35 10.54 18.41 10.48
N GLY A 36 11.78 18.23 10.01
CA GLY A 36 12.12 17.35 8.88
C GLY A 36 12.02 18.05 7.51
N VAL A 37 11.52 19.28 7.48
CA VAL A 37 11.45 20.12 6.28
C VAL A 37 12.69 21.02 6.23
N THR A 38 13.39 21.04 5.10
CA THR A 38 14.63 21.82 4.90
C THR A 38 14.31 23.08 4.11
N ASP A 39 15.20 24.06 4.07
CA ASP A 39 15.02 25.25 3.22
C ASP A 39 14.78 24.88 1.75
N ALA A 40 15.49 23.86 1.25
CA ALA A 40 15.28 23.36 -0.10
C ALA A 40 13.88 22.74 -0.31
N HIS A 41 13.26 22.16 0.73
CA HIS A 41 11.88 21.70 0.66
C HIS A 41 10.91 22.89 0.62
N TRP A 42 11.14 23.90 1.47
CA TRP A 42 10.33 25.12 1.48
C TRP A 42 10.38 25.89 0.16
N ASP A 43 11.56 26.02 -0.44
CA ASP A 43 11.74 26.70 -1.72
C ASP A 43 11.03 25.95 -2.85
N ARG A 44 11.05 24.60 -2.83
CA ARG A 44 10.28 23.78 -3.78
C ARG A 44 8.77 23.94 -3.60
N LEU A 45 8.28 24.02 -2.37
CA LEU A 45 6.87 24.28 -2.09
C LEU A 45 6.44 25.67 -2.57
N ALA A 46 7.26 26.70 -2.35
CA ALA A 46 6.98 28.05 -2.84
C ALA A 46 6.94 28.09 -4.38
N ALA A 47 7.88 27.42 -5.05
CA ALA A 47 7.87 27.29 -6.50
C ALA A 47 6.63 26.53 -7.01
N ALA A 48 6.27 25.42 -6.36
CA ALA A 48 5.06 24.66 -6.69
C ALA A 48 3.77 25.45 -6.44
N ARG A 49 3.74 26.30 -5.41
CA ARG A 49 2.58 27.17 -5.09
C ARG A 49 2.32 28.22 -6.16
N ALA A 50 3.38 28.70 -6.83
CA ALA A 50 3.28 29.62 -7.96
C ALA A 50 2.80 28.94 -9.27
N ASP A 51 2.85 27.61 -9.33
CA ASP A 51 2.33 26.82 -10.44
C ASP A 51 0.89 26.39 -10.15
N ALA A 52 -0.06 26.96 -10.90
CA ALA A 52 -1.49 26.66 -10.78
C ALA A 52 -1.82 25.17 -10.95
N GLY A 53 -0.93 24.36 -11.56
CA GLY A 53 -1.08 22.92 -11.69
C GLY A 53 -1.13 22.16 -10.36
N TYR A 54 -0.60 22.72 -9.26
CA TYR A 54 -0.59 22.10 -7.93
C TYR A 54 -1.70 22.61 -7.00
N GLU A 55 -2.49 23.62 -7.41
CA GLU A 55 -3.55 24.20 -6.57
C GLU A 55 -4.51 23.14 -5.97
N PRO A 56 -5.01 22.15 -6.73
CA PRO A 56 -5.89 21.12 -6.16
C PRO A 56 -5.22 20.29 -5.05
N ASP A 57 -3.91 20.04 -5.18
CA ASP A 57 -3.15 19.28 -4.19
C ASP A 57 -2.96 20.07 -2.89
N PHE A 58 -2.60 21.35 -3.01
CA PHE A 58 -2.48 22.26 -1.87
C PHE A 58 -3.80 22.44 -1.13
N SER A 59 -4.87 22.78 -1.86
CA SER A 59 -6.20 23.02 -1.27
C SER A 59 -6.74 21.78 -0.54
N THR A 60 -6.61 20.60 -1.16
CA THR A 60 -7.04 19.34 -0.55
C THR A 60 -6.21 19.01 0.70
N ALA A 61 -4.89 19.14 0.63
CA ALA A 61 -4.00 18.87 1.75
C ALA A 61 -4.24 19.82 2.93
N TRP A 62 -4.40 21.11 2.65
CA TRP A 62 -4.72 22.12 3.65
C TRP A 62 -6.06 21.81 4.35
N ALA A 63 -7.10 21.52 3.57
CA ALA A 63 -8.41 21.17 4.11
C ALA A 63 -8.37 19.90 4.98
N ASN A 64 -7.53 18.92 4.63
CA ASN A 64 -7.34 17.71 5.41
C ASN A 64 -6.65 17.97 6.76
N GLY A 65 -5.59 18.77 6.77
CA GLY A 65 -4.90 19.12 8.01
C GLY A 65 -5.78 19.95 8.95
N LEU A 66 -6.54 20.92 8.42
CA LEU A 66 -7.52 21.67 9.20
C LEU A 66 -8.64 20.78 9.76
N ALA A 67 -9.12 19.82 8.98
CA ALA A 67 -10.13 18.87 9.46
C ALA A 67 -9.59 18.02 10.61
N PHE A 68 -8.35 17.54 10.51
CA PHE A 68 -7.70 16.79 11.58
C PHE A 68 -7.43 17.64 12.82
N LEU A 69 -7.05 18.92 12.64
CA LEU A 69 -6.92 19.86 13.75
C LEU A 69 -8.22 19.99 14.53
N ARG A 70 -9.37 20.06 13.84
CA ARG A 70 -10.68 20.31 14.46
C ARG A 70 -11.34 19.05 15.02
N ALA A 71 -11.10 17.89 14.41
CA ALA A 71 -11.74 16.63 14.77
C ALA A 71 -11.56 16.30 16.26
N ALA A 72 -12.63 15.86 16.92
CA ALA A 72 -12.65 15.41 18.30
C ALA A 72 -11.73 14.20 18.55
N ASP A 73 -11.63 13.32 17.55
CA ASP A 73 -10.74 12.16 17.51
C ASP A 73 -9.35 12.48 16.94
N GLY A 74 -9.18 13.68 16.39
CA GLY A 74 -7.90 14.24 15.95
C GLY A 74 -7.24 15.07 17.05
N LEU A 75 -6.91 16.32 16.75
CA LEU A 75 -6.25 17.22 17.69
C LEU A 75 -7.22 18.02 18.56
N ARG A 76 -8.53 18.02 18.27
CA ARG A 76 -9.56 18.70 19.08
C ARG A 76 -9.26 20.19 19.32
N GLY A 77 -8.82 20.88 18.28
CA GLY A 77 -8.43 22.29 18.30
C GLY A 77 -7.10 22.59 18.99
N ARG A 78 -6.40 21.57 19.52
CA ARG A 78 -5.09 21.76 20.14
C ARG A 78 -4.03 21.95 19.07
N VAL A 79 -3.35 23.10 19.12
CA VAL A 79 -2.18 23.35 18.27
C VAL A 79 -1.05 22.40 18.68
N PRO A 80 -0.48 21.63 17.74
CA PRO A 80 0.68 20.78 18.03
C PRO A 80 1.92 21.57 18.46
N LEU A 81 2.74 20.97 19.31
CA LEU A 81 4.06 21.52 19.66
C LEU A 81 5.11 21.10 18.62
N ARG A 82 4.90 19.95 17.99
CA ARG A 82 5.81 19.42 16.98
C ARG A 82 5.09 18.51 15.98
N ILE A 83 5.38 18.71 14.71
CA ILE A 83 4.98 17.83 13.61
C ILE A 83 6.26 17.38 12.91
N GLU A 84 6.49 16.08 12.87
CA GLU A 84 7.68 15.49 12.26
C GLU A 84 7.28 14.89 10.91
N TRP A 85 7.72 15.52 9.82
CA TRP A 85 7.61 14.96 8.48
C TRP A 85 8.77 14.00 8.24
N LYS A 86 8.46 12.76 7.87
CA LYS A 86 9.49 11.72 7.68
C LYS A 86 10.20 11.84 6.34
N GLY A 87 9.53 12.41 5.33
CA GLY A 87 10.05 12.48 3.97
C GLY A 87 10.31 11.09 3.36
N PRO A 88 11.20 11.00 2.35
CA PRO A 88 11.42 9.77 1.59
C PRO A 88 12.18 8.69 2.38
N ASP A 89 12.82 9.07 3.49
CA ASP A 89 13.77 8.22 4.19
C ASP A 89 13.03 7.25 5.11
N LYS A 90 13.00 5.98 4.68
CA LYS A 90 12.58 4.88 5.53
C LYS A 90 13.74 4.47 6.42
N LEU A 91 13.59 4.64 7.74
CA LEU A 91 14.51 4.02 8.70
C LEU A 91 14.48 2.49 8.49
N PRO A 92 15.61 1.83 8.21
CA PRO A 92 15.66 0.44 7.75
C PRO A 92 15.09 -0.63 8.71
N GLN A 93 14.69 -0.26 9.93
CA GLN A 93 14.36 -1.21 11.01
C GLN A 93 13.09 -0.86 11.79
N VAL A 94 12.38 0.23 11.44
CA VAL A 94 11.16 0.68 12.13
C VAL A 94 10.04 0.86 11.11
N ALA A 95 9.66 -0.22 10.45
CA ALA A 95 8.80 -0.20 9.26
C ALA A 95 7.32 -0.53 9.52
N ASP A 96 6.85 -0.55 10.77
CA ASP A 96 5.52 -1.11 11.05
C ASP A 96 4.35 -0.13 10.91
N VAL A 97 4.56 1.18 11.07
CA VAL A 97 3.45 2.15 10.96
C VAL A 97 3.62 3.07 9.74
N PRO A 98 2.68 3.05 8.77
CA PRO A 98 2.68 3.93 7.59
C PRO A 98 2.31 5.35 7.98
N ALA A 99 3.21 6.06 8.66
CA ALA A 99 2.99 7.45 8.99
C ALA A 99 3.97 8.31 8.22
N ASP A 100 3.45 9.25 7.45
CA ASP A 100 4.22 10.26 6.72
C ASP A 100 4.46 11.48 7.62
N LEU A 101 3.50 11.74 8.52
CA LEU A 101 3.60 12.73 9.60
C LEU A 101 3.45 12.06 10.96
N ARG A 102 4.20 12.57 11.95
CA ARG A 102 4.07 12.22 13.36
C ARG A 102 3.85 13.49 14.17
N VAL A 103 2.73 13.58 14.88
CA VAL A 103 2.35 14.79 15.65
C VAL A 103 2.54 14.52 17.14
N ASP A 104 3.36 15.35 17.80
CA ASP A 104 3.69 15.31 19.22
C ASP A 104 4.09 13.93 19.74
N ARG A 105 4.64 13.08 18.86
CA ARG A 105 5.00 11.68 19.15
C ARG A 105 3.82 10.77 19.52
N VAL A 106 2.59 11.23 19.35
CA VAL A 106 1.37 10.51 19.71
C VAL A 106 0.59 10.10 18.46
N TYR A 107 0.30 11.07 17.59
CA TYR A 107 -0.53 10.80 16.41
C TYR A 107 0.33 10.39 15.23
N LEU A 108 -0.10 9.33 14.57
CA LEU A 108 0.53 8.78 13.37
C LEU A 108 -0.41 9.04 12.21
N VAL A 109 0.02 9.82 11.22
CA VAL A 109 -0.82 10.26 10.11
C VAL A 109 -0.20 9.81 8.79
N SER A 110 -0.96 9.07 8.00
CA SER A 110 -0.66 8.71 6.63
C SER A 110 -1.38 9.64 5.66
N CYS A 111 -0.64 10.20 4.73
CA CYS A 111 -1.12 11.05 3.66
C CYS A 111 -1.36 10.18 2.41
N LYS A 112 -2.63 9.83 2.14
CA LYS A 112 -3.00 8.93 1.03
C LYS A 112 -3.87 9.63 0.00
N TYR A 113 -3.25 10.01 -1.10
CA TYR A 113 -3.91 10.65 -2.23
C TYR A 113 -4.01 9.64 -3.38
N LEU A 114 -5.23 9.23 -3.74
CA LEU A 114 -5.60 8.41 -4.91
C LEU A 114 -5.16 6.92 -4.92
N SER A 115 -4.36 6.44 -3.96
CA SER A 115 -3.92 5.03 -3.93
C SER A 115 -4.93 4.11 -3.23
N LYS A 116 -5.33 3.03 -3.91
CA LYS A 116 -6.13 1.92 -3.34
C LYS A 116 -5.27 0.82 -2.69
N VAL A 117 -3.94 0.95 -2.75
CA VAL A 117 -3.02 -0.05 -2.20
C VAL A 117 -2.93 0.13 -0.69
N LEU A 118 -3.25 -0.94 0.06
CA LEU A 118 -3.07 -0.97 1.50
C LEU A 118 -1.62 -1.27 1.85
N ALA A 119 -1.03 -2.31 1.27
CA ALA A 119 0.33 -2.76 1.57
C ALA A 119 1.05 -3.27 0.32
N ASN A 120 2.38 -3.17 0.35
CA ASN A 120 3.27 -3.83 -0.60
C ASN A 120 4.21 -4.75 0.19
N LEU A 121 4.13 -6.05 -0.05
CA LEU A 121 4.80 -7.09 0.73
C LEU A 121 5.61 -8.01 -0.19
N ALA A 122 6.59 -8.73 0.35
CA ALA A 122 7.09 -9.91 -0.33
C ALA A 122 5.99 -10.98 -0.36
N PRO A 123 5.73 -11.65 -1.50
CA PRO A 123 4.69 -12.68 -1.61
C PRO A 123 4.83 -13.78 -0.55
N ALA A 124 6.06 -14.24 -0.31
CA ALA A 124 6.33 -15.23 0.74
C ALA A 124 5.89 -14.72 2.11
N SER A 125 6.15 -13.45 2.47
CA SER A 125 5.69 -12.91 3.76
C SER A 125 4.16 -12.83 3.88
N LEU A 126 3.41 -12.81 2.78
CA LEU A 126 1.94 -12.78 2.79
C LEU A 126 1.32 -14.17 2.75
N PHE A 127 1.76 -15.02 1.82
CA PHE A 127 1.16 -16.32 1.53
C PHE A 127 1.79 -17.48 2.32
N ASP A 128 3.06 -17.33 2.74
CA ASP A 128 3.80 -18.30 3.57
C ASP A 128 4.07 -17.78 4.98
N GLY A 129 4.14 -16.45 5.11
CA GLY A 129 4.46 -15.77 6.36
C GLY A 129 3.43 -16.13 7.42
N PRO A 130 3.82 -16.05 8.69
CA PRO A 130 3.19 -16.82 9.72
C PRO A 130 1.71 -16.47 9.81
N GLY A 131 0.87 -17.50 9.83
CA GLY A 131 -0.15 -17.50 10.85
C GLY A 131 0.59 -17.34 12.18
N VAL A 132 0.74 -16.10 12.65
CA VAL A 132 0.99 -15.74 14.06
C VAL A 132 2.39 -16.03 14.62
N ASP A 133 3.13 -16.98 14.05
CA ASP A 133 4.44 -17.40 14.58
C ASP A 133 5.64 -16.91 13.74
N GLY A 134 5.93 -15.61 13.86
CA GLY A 134 7.22 -14.89 13.72
C GLY A 134 8.35 -15.22 12.71
N GLY A 135 8.33 -16.29 11.92
CA GLY A 135 9.41 -16.63 10.99
C GLY A 135 9.23 -15.99 9.61
N SER A 136 10.17 -15.14 9.18
CA SER A 136 10.20 -14.63 7.79
C SER A 136 10.81 -15.68 6.86
N PRO A 137 10.07 -16.21 5.87
CA PRO A 137 10.64 -17.17 4.91
C PRO A 137 11.76 -16.53 4.10
N ARG A 138 12.80 -17.31 3.75
CA ARG A 138 13.90 -16.85 2.88
C ARG A 138 13.33 -16.29 1.56
N ALA A 139 13.83 -15.12 1.16
CA ALA A 139 13.48 -14.41 -0.07
C ALA A 139 13.98 -15.17 -1.31
N GLY A 140 13.25 -16.20 -1.74
CA GLY A 140 13.38 -16.79 -3.07
C GLY A 140 12.50 -16.06 -4.09
N ASP A 141 12.72 -16.31 -5.38
CA ASP A 141 11.79 -15.86 -6.43
C ASP A 141 10.46 -16.61 -6.26
N TRP A 142 9.40 -15.87 -5.88
CA TRP A 142 8.07 -16.43 -5.69
C TRP A 142 7.56 -17.17 -6.93
N PHE A 143 7.83 -16.63 -8.12
CA PHE A 143 7.35 -17.25 -9.35
C PHE A 143 8.05 -18.58 -9.61
N ALA A 144 9.35 -18.67 -9.35
CA ALA A 144 10.08 -19.94 -9.43
C ALA A 144 9.60 -20.95 -8.35
N ALA A 145 9.17 -20.45 -7.19
CA ALA A 145 8.69 -21.31 -6.10
C ALA A 145 7.29 -21.89 -6.34
N VAL A 146 6.38 -21.13 -6.99
CA VAL A 146 5.00 -21.59 -7.20
C VAL A 146 4.73 -22.08 -8.62
N ALA A 147 5.42 -21.55 -9.62
CA ALA A 147 5.19 -21.86 -11.04
C ALA A 147 6.49 -22.02 -11.84
N PRO A 148 7.40 -22.95 -11.45
CA PRO A 148 8.70 -23.09 -12.10
C PRO A 148 8.58 -23.45 -13.59
N THR A 149 7.70 -24.39 -13.94
CA THR A 149 7.48 -24.82 -15.33
C THR A 149 6.92 -23.67 -16.16
N GLU A 150 5.84 -23.04 -15.71
CA GLU A 150 5.19 -21.98 -16.46
C GLU A 150 6.04 -20.71 -16.55
N LEU A 151 6.86 -20.42 -15.53
CA LEU A 151 7.86 -19.35 -15.58
C LEU A 151 8.90 -19.61 -16.66
N GLN A 152 9.41 -20.85 -16.73
CA GLN A 152 10.40 -21.25 -17.72
C GLN A 152 9.81 -21.23 -19.14
N ASP A 153 8.57 -21.70 -19.32
CA ASP A 153 7.88 -21.67 -20.61
C ASP A 153 7.62 -20.23 -21.09
N PHE A 154 7.19 -19.36 -20.17
CA PHE A 154 7.01 -17.94 -20.46
C PHE A 154 8.34 -17.27 -20.83
N PHE A 155 9.40 -17.56 -20.09
CA PHE A 155 10.75 -17.06 -20.41
C PHE A 155 11.24 -17.57 -21.76
N ALA A 156 11.03 -18.85 -22.09
CA ALA A 156 11.43 -19.42 -23.38
C ALA A 156 10.71 -18.76 -24.56
N ALA A 157 9.40 -18.50 -24.43
CA ALA A 157 8.63 -17.80 -25.44
C ALA A 157 9.14 -16.37 -25.67
N VAL A 158 9.42 -15.63 -24.59
CA VAL A 158 10.02 -14.29 -24.68
C VAL A 158 11.43 -14.34 -25.27
N ARG A 159 12.25 -15.32 -24.88
CA ARG A 159 13.62 -15.50 -25.36
C ARG A 159 13.67 -15.77 -26.86
N SER A 160 12.71 -16.51 -27.39
CA SER A 160 12.58 -16.74 -28.84
C SER A 160 12.39 -15.43 -29.60
N ASP A 161 11.55 -14.53 -29.08
CA ASP A 161 11.22 -13.25 -29.74
C ASP A 161 12.33 -12.20 -29.58
N VAL A 162 13.01 -12.15 -28.43
CA VAL A 162 14.09 -11.17 -28.16
C VAL A 162 15.43 -11.58 -28.78
N GLY A 163 15.61 -12.87 -29.10
CA GLY A 163 16.84 -13.42 -29.69
C GLY A 163 17.56 -14.35 -28.72
N ALA A 164 17.49 -15.66 -29.00
CA ALA A 164 17.89 -16.72 -28.07
C ALA A 164 19.38 -16.74 -27.67
N SER A 165 20.26 -16.10 -28.45
CA SER A 165 21.70 -16.00 -28.17
C SER A 165 22.07 -14.89 -27.18
N ALA A 166 21.19 -13.91 -26.98
CA ALA A 166 21.44 -12.78 -26.07
C ALA A 166 21.01 -13.05 -24.63
N LEU A 167 20.31 -14.17 -24.38
CA LEU A 167 19.71 -14.52 -23.09
C LEU A 167 20.06 -15.98 -22.71
N PRO A 168 20.22 -16.29 -21.41
CA PRO A 168 20.50 -17.64 -20.95
C PRO A 168 19.36 -18.61 -21.28
N ALA A 169 19.63 -19.91 -21.21
CA ALA A 169 18.61 -20.94 -21.48
C ALA A 169 17.54 -21.02 -20.37
N LEU A 170 17.95 -20.82 -19.12
CA LEU A 170 17.08 -20.92 -17.94
C LEU A 170 16.73 -19.53 -17.39
N ALA A 171 15.47 -19.36 -16.96
CA ALA A 171 15.00 -18.13 -16.33
C ALA A 171 15.76 -17.84 -15.01
N ALA A 172 16.15 -18.90 -14.29
CA ALA A 172 16.91 -18.80 -13.05
C ALA A 172 18.31 -18.20 -13.23
N ASP A 173 18.89 -18.31 -14.43
CA ASP A 173 20.23 -17.82 -14.75
C ASP A 173 20.22 -16.36 -15.24
N LEU A 174 19.04 -15.70 -15.21
CA LEU A 174 18.87 -14.35 -15.73
C LEU A 174 19.58 -13.29 -14.87
N ASP A 175 20.69 -12.81 -15.41
CA ASP A 175 21.53 -11.75 -14.83
C ASP A 175 21.01 -10.34 -15.12
N ARG A 176 21.66 -9.33 -14.54
CA ARG A 176 21.21 -7.93 -14.65
C ARG A 176 21.18 -7.42 -16.10
N PRO A 177 22.22 -7.60 -16.93
CA PRO A 177 22.15 -7.27 -18.36
C PRO A 177 20.96 -7.88 -19.09
N GLY A 178 20.68 -9.18 -18.87
CA GLY A 178 19.52 -9.84 -19.48
C GLY A 178 18.18 -9.25 -19.01
N ARG A 179 18.06 -8.88 -17.73
CA ARG A 179 16.86 -8.21 -17.21
C ARG A 179 16.64 -6.83 -17.82
N ASP A 180 17.71 -6.05 -18.01
CA ASP A 180 17.63 -4.72 -18.61
C ASP A 180 17.22 -4.81 -20.09
N LEU A 181 17.74 -5.81 -20.82
CA LEU A 181 17.30 -6.12 -22.18
C LEU A 181 15.81 -6.46 -22.23
N LEU A 182 15.35 -7.42 -21.41
CA LEU A 182 13.94 -7.81 -21.35
C LEU A 182 13.02 -6.66 -20.95
N LYS A 183 13.44 -5.81 -20.00
CA LYS A 183 12.68 -4.63 -19.58
C LYS A 183 12.45 -3.67 -20.74
N GLN A 184 13.45 -3.47 -21.61
CA GLN A 184 13.33 -2.62 -22.79
C GLN A 184 12.42 -3.28 -23.85
N SER A 185 12.60 -4.57 -24.11
CA SER A 185 11.84 -5.31 -25.12
C SER A 185 10.37 -5.53 -24.75
N LEU A 186 10.06 -5.71 -23.46
CA LEU A 186 8.71 -6.04 -22.96
C LEU A 186 7.94 -4.84 -22.39
N ALA A 187 8.42 -3.62 -22.60
CA ALA A 187 8.02 -2.44 -21.84
C ALA A 187 6.50 -2.22 -21.72
N ARG A 188 5.76 -2.22 -22.85
CA ARG A 188 4.30 -1.98 -22.85
C ARG A 188 3.47 -3.10 -23.45
N THR A 189 4.05 -3.91 -24.33
CA THR A 189 3.31 -4.91 -25.09
C THR A 189 4.01 -6.25 -24.98
N LEU A 190 3.23 -7.29 -24.73
CA LEU A 190 3.73 -8.65 -24.74
C LEU A 190 3.85 -9.12 -26.19
N PRO A 191 4.95 -9.81 -26.57
CA PRO A 191 5.05 -10.39 -27.90
C PRO A 191 3.93 -11.43 -28.13
N PRO A 192 3.31 -11.49 -29.32
CA PRO A 192 2.20 -12.41 -29.59
C PRO A 192 2.53 -13.88 -29.31
N GLY A 193 3.78 -14.30 -29.61
CA GLY A 193 4.25 -15.65 -29.35
C GLY A 193 4.32 -16.01 -27.86
N ALA A 194 4.38 -15.01 -26.97
CA ALA A 194 4.44 -15.20 -25.52
C ALA A 194 3.08 -15.10 -24.83
N ALA A 195 2.01 -14.73 -25.53
CA ALA A 195 0.69 -14.48 -24.92
C ALA A 195 0.12 -15.71 -24.19
N SER A 196 0.04 -16.85 -24.86
CA SER A 196 -0.50 -18.08 -24.26
C SER A 196 0.36 -18.61 -23.10
N ALA A 197 1.69 -18.50 -23.22
CA ALA A 197 2.62 -18.87 -22.15
C ALA A 197 2.46 -17.94 -20.94
N TYR A 198 2.28 -16.63 -21.17
CA TYR A 198 2.03 -15.66 -20.12
C TYR A 198 0.67 -15.90 -19.43
N GLU A 199 -0.39 -16.19 -20.18
CA GLU A 199 -1.71 -16.54 -19.59
C GLU A 199 -1.62 -17.79 -18.72
N SER A 200 -0.92 -18.82 -19.19
CA SER A 200 -0.69 -20.05 -18.43
C SER A 200 0.11 -19.78 -17.15
N PHE A 201 1.17 -18.98 -17.25
CA PHE A 201 1.96 -18.52 -16.11
C PHE A 201 1.11 -17.74 -15.09
N VAL A 202 0.34 -16.75 -15.56
CA VAL A 202 -0.51 -15.93 -14.71
C VAL A 202 -1.52 -16.79 -13.94
N ARG A 203 -2.20 -17.69 -14.64
CA ARG A 203 -3.17 -18.61 -14.06
C ARG A 203 -2.52 -19.51 -13.02
N ALA A 204 -1.41 -20.16 -13.36
CA ALA A 204 -0.70 -21.07 -12.45
C ALA A 204 -0.21 -20.36 -11.18
N VAL A 205 0.35 -19.16 -11.31
CA VAL A 205 0.78 -18.36 -10.14
C VAL A 205 -0.42 -17.98 -9.27
N GLY A 206 -1.52 -17.53 -9.86
CA GLY A 206 -2.74 -17.16 -9.11
C GLY A 206 -3.32 -18.36 -8.35
N GLU A 207 -3.58 -19.46 -9.05
CA GLU A 207 -4.13 -20.71 -8.48
C GLU A 207 -3.24 -21.26 -7.36
N ARG A 208 -1.94 -21.39 -7.61
CA ARG A 208 -1.02 -22.00 -6.64
C ARG A 208 -0.73 -21.07 -5.47
N SER A 209 -0.73 -19.74 -5.66
CA SER A 209 -0.64 -18.78 -4.54
C SER A 209 -1.89 -18.82 -3.67
N ALA A 210 -3.08 -18.88 -4.27
CA ALA A 210 -4.34 -19.00 -3.54
C ALA A 210 -4.45 -20.31 -2.76
N ALA A 211 -4.12 -21.45 -3.38
CA ALA A 211 -4.11 -22.76 -2.73
C ALA A 211 -3.12 -22.79 -1.55
N ARG A 212 -1.93 -22.22 -1.76
CA ARG A 212 -0.87 -22.13 -0.75
C ARG A 212 -1.26 -21.23 0.43
N TRP A 213 -2.01 -20.16 0.19
CA TRP A 213 -2.57 -19.30 1.24
C TRP A 213 -3.70 -20.01 2.00
N ALA A 214 -4.65 -20.62 1.28
CA ALA A 214 -5.79 -21.34 1.85
C ALA A 214 -5.34 -22.46 2.80
N ALA A 215 -4.32 -23.23 2.39
CA ALA A 215 -3.75 -24.31 3.21
C ALA A 215 -3.12 -23.82 4.54
N ARG A 216 -2.85 -22.52 4.68
CA ARG A 216 -2.20 -21.91 5.86
C ARG A 216 -3.07 -20.97 6.68
N LEU A 217 -4.35 -20.80 6.31
CA LEU A 217 -5.24 -19.87 7.04
C LEU A 217 -5.41 -20.24 8.51
N GLY A 218 -5.21 -21.51 8.88
CA GLY A 218 -5.31 -21.97 10.26
C GLY A 218 -6.73 -21.84 10.83
N ASP A 219 -6.80 -21.64 12.14
CA ASP A 219 -8.05 -21.43 12.88
C ASP A 219 -8.62 -20.02 12.71
N LEU A 220 -9.81 -19.77 13.28
CA LEU A 220 -10.47 -18.48 13.18
C LEU A 220 -9.66 -17.32 13.79
N ALA A 221 -8.88 -17.58 14.84
CA ALA A 221 -8.06 -16.57 15.48
C ALA A 221 -6.86 -16.16 14.60
N ALA A 222 -6.24 -17.11 13.91
CA ALA A 222 -5.20 -16.85 12.91
C ALA A 222 -5.76 -16.05 11.73
N ARG A 223 -6.95 -16.41 11.23
CA ARG A 223 -7.66 -15.67 10.17
C ARG A 223 -8.01 -14.24 10.59
N GLU A 224 -8.40 -14.03 11.85
CA GLU A 224 -8.69 -12.69 12.37
C GLU A 224 -7.42 -11.82 12.42
N ARG A 225 -6.29 -12.36 12.89
CA ARG A 225 -5.00 -11.66 12.87
C ARG A 225 -4.53 -11.37 11.44
N LEU A 226 -4.76 -12.28 10.52
CA LEU A 226 -4.49 -12.06 9.10
C LEU A 226 -5.36 -10.93 8.53
N LEU A 227 -6.67 -10.92 8.82
CA LEU A 227 -7.56 -9.84 8.41
C LEU A 227 -7.06 -8.49 8.95
N TRP A 228 -6.66 -8.42 10.22
CA TRP A 228 -6.10 -7.21 10.79
C TRP A 228 -4.85 -6.73 10.08
N ARG A 229 -3.96 -7.65 9.73
CA ARG A 229 -2.77 -7.34 8.94
C ARG A 229 -3.12 -6.81 7.55
N LEU A 230 -4.12 -7.39 6.88
CA LEU A 230 -4.60 -6.92 5.57
C LEU A 230 -5.23 -5.52 5.67
N LEU A 231 -6.02 -5.27 6.72
CA LEU A 231 -6.64 -3.98 7.03
C LEU A 231 -5.70 -3.00 7.74
N ARG A 232 -4.46 -3.41 7.99
CA ARG A 232 -3.42 -2.63 8.69
C ARG A 232 -3.81 -2.15 10.09
N LEU A 233 -4.67 -2.89 10.78
CA LEU A 233 -5.00 -2.66 12.18
C LEU A 233 -3.76 -3.01 13.03
N GLY A 234 -3.20 -2.02 13.74
CA GLY A 234 -1.93 -2.12 14.45
C GLY A 234 -2.05 -1.91 15.96
N GLY A 235 -0.92 -1.93 16.67
CA GLY A 235 -0.89 -1.75 18.13
C GLY A 235 -1.26 -0.34 18.62
N ALA A 236 -1.35 0.63 17.72
CA ALA A 236 -1.81 1.98 18.00
C ALA A 236 -2.73 2.45 16.85
N PRO A 237 -3.75 3.28 17.14
CA PRO A 237 -4.56 3.86 16.08
C PRO A 237 -3.69 4.80 15.24
N TYR A 238 -4.01 4.88 13.96
CA TYR A 238 -3.38 5.84 13.06
C TYR A 238 -4.44 6.44 12.14
N PHE A 239 -4.10 7.55 11.52
CA PHE A 239 -5.04 8.35 10.75
C PHE A 239 -4.64 8.34 9.28
N VAL A 240 -5.64 8.26 8.41
CA VAL A 240 -5.45 8.38 6.97
C VAL A 240 -6.13 9.66 6.53
N LEU A 241 -5.34 10.59 6.02
CA LEU A 241 -5.79 11.86 5.46
C LEU A 241 -5.44 11.90 3.97
N GLY A 242 -6.39 12.29 3.14
CA GLY A 242 -6.14 12.46 1.73
C GLY A 242 -7.40 12.55 0.90
N SER A 243 -7.36 11.99 -0.29
CA SER A 243 -8.49 12.00 -1.22
C SER A 243 -8.60 10.70 -2.00
N SER A 244 -9.83 10.36 -2.35
CA SER A 244 -10.18 9.26 -3.22
C SER A 244 -11.09 9.77 -4.35
N ALA A 245 -11.41 8.92 -5.32
CA ALA A 245 -12.39 9.25 -6.35
C ALA A 245 -13.78 9.62 -5.77
N ALA A 246 -14.09 9.17 -4.54
CA ALA A 246 -15.35 9.47 -3.85
C ALA A 246 -15.31 10.77 -3.02
N GLY A 247 -14.17 11.47 -2.96
CA GLY A 247 -13.99 12.69 -2.19
C GLY A 247 -12.90 12.59 -1.11
N ALA A 248 -12.98 13.45 -0.10
CA ALA A 248 -12.01 13.50 0.99
C ALA A 248 -12.00 12.17 1.77
N MET A 249 -10.80 11.67 2.08
CA MET A 249 -10.60 10.48 2.88
C MET A 249 -9.96 10.89 4.20
N ARG A 250 -10.73 10.78 5.29
CA ARG A 250 -10.37 11.28 6.62
C ARG A 250 -10.79 10.25 7.64
N LEU A 251 -9.89 9.31 7.91
CA LEU A 251 -10.22 8.10 8.66
C LEU A 251 -9.32 7.98 9.90
N ARG A 252 -9.90 7.57 11.01
CA ARG A 252 -9.19 6.88 12.08
C ARG A 252 -9.23 5.38 11.79
N ILE A 253 -8.07 4.75 11.79
CA ILE A 253 -7.92 3.30 11.71
C ILE A 253 -7.74 2.78 13.13
N ASP A 254 -8.68 1.94 13.54
CA ASP A 254 -8.77 1.41 14.89
C ASP A 254 -7.64 0.41 15.20
N THR A 255 -7.49 0.04 16.47
CA THR A 255 -6.61 -1.07 16.87
C THR A 255 -7.37 -2.40 16.85
N PRO A 256 -6.67 -3.55 16.90
CA PRO A 256 -7.31 -4.84 17.16
C PRO A 256 -8.16 -4.86 18.45
N TRP A 257 -7.79 -4.09 19.46
CA TRP A 257 -8.56 -3.97 20.70
C TRP A 257 -9.91 -3.30 20.43
N ASP A 258 -9.90 -2.11 19.81
CA ASP A 258 -11.11 -1.37 19.45
C ASP A 258 -11.99 -2.20 18.51
N TRP A 259 -11.37 -2.85 17.53
CA TRP A 259 -12.06 -3.73 16.58
C TRP A 259 -12.80 -4.86 17.31
N ARG A 260 -12.16 -5.52 18.29
CA ARG A 260 -12.79 -6.57 19.11
C ARG A 260 -13.82 -6.05 20.11
N GLN A 261 -13.93 -4.75 20.36
CA GLN A 261 -15.07 -4.25 21.16
C GLN A 261 -16.38 -4.32 20.36
N ARG A 262 -16.33 -4.31 19.03
CA ARG A 262 -17.51 -4.21 18.17
C ARG A 262 -17.71 -5.38 17.21
N TYR A 263 -16.63 -5.94 16.70
CA TYR A 263 -16.66 -6.86 15.57
C TYR A 263 -16.21 -8.27 15.95
N ARG A 264 -16.74 -9.29 15.27
CA ARG A 264 -16.29 -10.68 15.37
C ARG A 264 -16.16 -11.28 13.99
N LEU A 265 -15.01 -11.90 13.69
CA LEU A 265 -14.83 -12.64 12.44
C LEU A 265 -15.75 -13.87 12.44
N ARG A 266 -16.42 -14.12 11.31
CA ARG A 266 -17.25 -15.32 11.07
C ARG A 266 -16.61 -16.27 10.09
N ALA A 267 -16.13 -15.73 8.97
CA ALA A 267 -15.50 -16.50 7.91
C ALA A 267 -14.42 -15.67 7.24
N PHE A 268 -13.41 -16.35 6.71
CA PHE A 268 -12.36 -15.77 5.87
C PHE A 268 -12.02 -16.76 4.77
N GLU A 269 -12.08 -16.31 3.52
CA GLU A 269 -11.97 -17.11 2.32
C GLU A 269 -10.99 -16.46 1.35
N VAL A 270 -10.28 -17.28 0.57
CA VAL A 270 -9.36 -16.84 -0.48
C VAL A 270 -9.53 -17.73 -1.71
N TRP A 271 -9.40 -17.14 -2.91
CA TRP A 271 -9.51 -17.88 -4.17
C TRP A 271 -8.76 -17.16 -5.30
N PRO A 272 -8.31 -17.87 -6.34
CA PRO A 272 -7.69 -17.22 -7.49
C PRO A 272 -8.73 -16.51 -8.36
N GLU A 273 -8.32 -15.43 -9.03
CA GLU A 273 -9.13 -14.78 -10.06
C GLU A 273 -8.42 -14.83 -11.42
N PRO A 274 -9.09 -15.31 -12.48
CA PRO A 274 -8.60 -15.17 -13.84
C PRO A 274 -8.52 -13.69 -14.23
N ALA A 275 -7.31 -13.18 -14.41
CA ALA A 275 -7.04 -11.79 -14.81
C ALA A 275 -5.79 -11.72 -15.69
N GLY A 276 -5.46 -10.54 -16.23
CA GLY A 276 -4.24 -10.32 -17.04
C GLY A 276 -2.92 -10.36 -16.24
N GLN A 277 -2.99 -10.63 -14.94
CA GLN A 277 -1.86 -10.83 -14.03
C GLN A 277 -2.30 -11.75 -12.88
N PRO A 278 -1.37 -12.33 -12.10
CA PRO A 278 -1.74 -13.23 -11.02
C PRO A 278 -2.49 -12.47 -9.91
N VAL A 279 -3.76 -12.85 -9.68
CA VAL A 279 -4.62 -12.24 -8.66
C VAL A 279 -5.15 -13.30 -7.70
N VAL A 280 -5.08 -12.99 -6.40
CA VAL A 280 -5.72 -13.78 -5.33
C VAL A 280 -6.72 -12.90 -4.60
N ARG A 281 -8.00 -13.25 -4.68
CA ARG A 281 -9.10 -12.58 -3.98
C ARG A 281 -9.16 -13.06 -2.53
N TRP A 282 -9.66 -12.19 -1.65
CA TRP A 282 -9.99 -12.54 -0.28
C TRP A 282 -11.30 -11.88 0.15
N GLN A 283 -12.00 -12.55 1.06
CA GLN A 283 -13.23 -12.05 1.66
C GLN A 283 -13.30 -12.42 3.14
N ALA A 284 -13.80 -11.50 3.94
CA ALA A 284 -14.14 -11.73 5.34
C ALA A 284 -15.61 -11.41 5.60
N SER A 285 -16.31 -12.31 6.30
CA SER A 285 -17.61 -12.01 6.91
C SER A 285 -17.41 -11.65 8.39
N VAL A 286 -17.92 -10.50 8.79
CA VAL A 286 -17.69 -9.90 10.11
C VAL A 286 -19.01 -9.52 10.74
N ARG A 287 -19.33 -10.07 11.91
CA ARG A 287 -20.49 -9.64 12.70
C ARG A 287 -20.22 -8.28 13.31
N ASP A 288 -21.12 -7.32 13.12
CA ASP A 288 -21.13 -6.02 13.79
C ASP A 288 -22.14 -6.06 14.95
N ALA A 289 -21.64 -6.04 16.18
CA ALA A 289 -22.47 -6.11 17.38
C ALA A 289 -23.36 -4.87 17.57
N GLN A 290 -22.94 -3.71 17.06
CA GLN A 290 -23.71 -2.47 17.19
C GLN A 290 -24.78 -2.33 16.10
N ALA A 291 -24.46 -2.67 14.86
CA ALA A 291 -25.42 -2.59 13.75
C ALA A 291 -26.35 -3.82 13.68
N GLY A 292 -26.09 -4.89 14.45
CA GLY A 292 -26.93 -6.07 14.50
C GLY A 292 -26.89 -6.96 13.25
N GLY A 293 -25.87 -6.81 12.39
CA GLY A 293 -25.76 -7.48 11.09
C GLY A 293 -24.37 -8.04 10.80
N ASP A 294 -24.26 -8.84 9.75
CA ASP A 294 -22.97 -9.27 9.21
C ASP A 294 -22.57 -8.31 8.08
N ARG A 295 -21.27 -7.97 8.05
CA ARG A 295 -20.64 -7.13 7.03
C ARG A 295 -19.63 -7.95 6.26
N THR A 296 -19.59 -7.75 4.94
CA THR A 296 -18.64 -8.41 4.07
C THR A 296 -17.56 -7.44 3.65
N VAL A 297 -16.30 -7.80 3.91
CA VAL A 297 -15.12 -7.05 3.48
C VAL A 297 -14.40 -7.85 2.42
N ARG A 298 -14.01 -7.18 1.33
CA ARG A 298 -13.37 -7.79 0.17
C ARG A 298 -12.12 -7.02 -0.22
N GLY A 299 -11.17 -7.76 -0.75
CA GLY A 299 -10.01 -7.20 -1.42
C GLY A 299 -9.36 -8.24 -2.31
N HIS A 300 -8.23 -7.85 -2.87
CA HIS A 300 -7.42 -8.74 -3.69
C HIS A 300 -5.94 -8.46 -3.52
N VAL A 301 -5.13 -9.42 -3.96
CA VAL A 301 -3.69 -9.34 -3.98
C VAL A 301 -3.23 -9.53 -5.42
N GLU A 302 -2.49 -8.57 -5.94
CA GLU A 302 -1.79 -8.70 -7.22
C GLU A 302 -0.35 -9.14 -6.96
N VAL A 303 0.07 -10.26 -7.56
CA VAL A 303 1.47 -10.71 -7.50
C VAL A 303 2.16 -10.34 -8.81
N ARG A 304 3.21 -9.54 -8.74
CA ARG A 304 3.84 -8.97 -9.93
C ARG A 304 5.33 -8.73 -9.73
N TRP A 305 6.09 -8.63 -10.81
CA TRP A 305 7.47 -8.14 -10.72
C TRP A 305 7.48 -6.66 -10.36
N SER A 306 8.37 -6.28 -9.44
CA SER A 306 8.70 -4.88 -9.25
C SER A 306 9.40 -4.33 -10.51
N HIS A 307 8.99 -3.14 -10.98
CA HIS A 307 9.56 -2.44 -12.14
C HIS A 307 9.43 -3.14 -13.51
N GLY A 308 8.48 -4.07 -13.67
CA GLY A 308 8.17 -4.72 -14.95
C GLY A 308 8.62 -6.17 -15.04
N ARG A 309 8.10 -6.91 -16.02
CA ARG A 309 8.33 -8.36 -16.18
C ARG A 309 9.82 -8.69 -16.24
N PHE A 310 10.24 -9.72 -15.51
CA PHE A 310 11.64 -10.15 -15.37
C PHE A 310 12.62 -9.12 -14.78
N SER A 311 12.17 -7.97 -14.26
CA SER A 311 13.09 -6.93 -13.76
C SER A 311 13.44 -7.14 -12.27
N GLY A 312 12.56 -6.72 -11.37
CA GLY A 312 12.80 -6.77 -9.92
C GLY A 312 12.23 -8.02 -9.25
N ALA A 313 12.43 -8.11 -7.94
CA ALA A 313 11.85 -9.19 -7.14
C ALA A 313 10.30 -9.17 -7.23
N PRO A 314 9.64 -10.34 -7.14
CA PRO A 314 8.19 -10.42 -7.03
C PRO A 314 7.69 -9.66 -5.80
N GLU A 315 6.61 -8.91 -5.97
CA GLU A 315 5.91 -8.16 -4.93
C GLU A 315 4.43 -8.56 -4.90
N ALA A 316 3.82 -8.56 -3.71
CA ALA A 316 2.41 -8.77 -3.48
C ALA A 316 1.78 -7.46 -3.03
N LYS A 317 0.96 -6.86 -3.90
CA LYS A 317 0.21 -5.65 -3.61
C LYS A 317 -1.18 -5.99 -3.11
N VAL A 318 -1.48 -5.55 -1.89
CA VAL A 318 -2.80 -5.76 -1.26
C VAL A 318 -3.68 -4.57 -1.58
N TYR A 319 -4.84 -4.84 -2.16
CA TYR A 319 -5.88 -3.88 -2.48
C TYR A 319 -7.13 -4.14 -1.65
N LEU A 320 -7.85 -3.06 -1.37
CA LEU A 320 -9.15 -3.10 -0.73
C LEU A 320 -10.23 -2.77 -1.76
N ASP A 321 -11.18 -3.69 -1.94
CA ASP A 321 -12.29 -3.53 -2.88
C ASP A 321 -13.52 -2.93 -2.19
N THR A 322 -13.68 -3.19 -0.89
CA THR A 322 -14.73 -2.58 -0.08
C THR A 322 -14.48 -1.07 0.11
N PRO A 323 -15.48 -0.20 -0.08
CA PRO A 323 -15.35 1.23 0.23
C PRO A 323 -14.92 1.46 1.68
N HIS A 324 -14.00 2.40 1.91
CA HIS A 324 -13.39 2.64 3.22
C HIS A 324 -14.43 2.83 4.35
N ALA A 325 -15.51 3.58 4.10
CA ALA A 325 -16.58 3.81 5.08
C ALA A 325 -17.35 2.53 5.49
N ALA A 326 -17.26 1.46 4.69
CA ALA A 326 -17.89 0.18 4.98
C ALA A 326 -16.94 -0.82 5.67
N VAL A 327 -15.66 -0.49 5.82
CA VAL A 327 -14.65 -1.38 6.41
C VAL A 327 -14.72 -1.37 7.93
N PRO A 328 -14.89 -2.53 8.59
CA PRO A 328 -14.79 -2.67 10.04
C PRO A 328 -13.45 -2.15 10.60
N GLY A 329 -13.53 -1.23 11.55
CA GLY A 329 -12.37 -0.57 12.16
C GLY A 329 -11.86 0.67 11.42
N TYR A 330 -12.54 1.08 10.35
CA TYR A 330 -12.27 2.37 9.68
C TYR A 330 -13.41 3.31 10.06
N THR A 331 -13.07 4.36 10.82
CA THR A 331 -14.03 5.32 11.33
C THR A 331 -13.76 6.68 10.69
N GLU A 332 -14.79 7.34 10.16
CA GLU A 332 -14.64 8.71 9.67
C GLU A 332 -14.28 9.65 10.84
N LEU A 333 -13.40 10.62 10.57
CA LEU A 333 -13.05 11.61 11.57
C LEU A 333 -14.27 12.46 11.95
N SER A 334 -14.58 12.47 13.24
CA SER A 334 -15.50 13.39 13.91
C SER A 334 -14.72 14.36 14.78
#